data_AF-A0A968WCN4-F1
#
_entry.id   AF-A0A968WCN4-F1
#
_cell.length_a   1.000
_cell.length_b   1.000
_cell.length_c   1.000
_cell.angle_alpha   90.00
_cell.angle_beta   90.00
_cell.angle_gamma   90.00
#
_symmetry.space_group_name_H-M   'P 1'
#
loop_
_entity.id
_entity.type
_entity.pdbx_description
1 polymer ?
#
loop_
_entity_poly.entity_id
_entity_poly.type
_entity_poly.pdbx_seq_one_letter_code
_entity_poly.pdbx_strand_id
1 'polypeptide(L)'
;MPRNYRSRDLVAVAIKVGASTINYGFKTGLPTGDRAAFGQTAVTTSLPAKFVFGANAPKPARASKRTATGYNSSYAADDKLTSLRTAGWRTTRKKTRGITSGGLSRTVYVTIGGINYAWNLPSAASEPTSLTQVGVKNATATDLDLIFGAEFPKPPRYSIAVGTGEAGGTYSTYIDPSKETEAATAGWSKVKPAQYYPL
;
A
#
# COMPACT_ATOMS: atom_id res chain seq x y z
N MET A 1 -32.76 -4.24 -6.98
CA MET A 1 -32.13 -5.48 -6.45
C MET A 1 -31.61 -5.22 -5.04
N PRO A 2 -31.96 -6.03 -4.04
CA PRO A 2 -31.45 -5.88 -2.66
C PRO A 2 -29.92 -6.01 -2.66
N ARG A 3 -29.22 -5.04 -2.05
CA ARG A 3 -27.78 -5.16 -1.80
C ARG A 3 -27.62 -6.06 -0.57
N ASN A 4 -27.01 -7.22 -0.73
CA ASN A 4 -26.64 -8.09 0.40
C ASN A 4 -25.58 -7.37 1.26
N TYR A 5 -26.01 -6.65 2.30
CA TYR A 5 -25.14 -6.09 3.32
C TYR A 5 -24.72 -7.19 4.30
N ARG A 6 -23.90 -8.13 3.82
CA ARG A 6 -23.25 -9.11 4.70
C ARG A 6 -22.24 -8.39 5.58
N SER A 7 -22.13 -8.83 6.84
CA SER A 7 -20.97 -8.50 7.68
C SER A 7 -19.69 -8.77 6.88
N ARG A 8 -18.72 -7.85 6.98
CA ARG A 8 -17.46 -7.99 6.25
C ARG A 8 -16.35 -8.32 7.21
N ASP A 9 -15.75 -9.48 6.99
CA ASP A 9 -14.65 -9.97 7.83
C ASP A 9 -13.32 -9.47 7.29
N LEU A 10 -12.39 -9.17 8.21
CA LEU A 10 -11.02 -8.83 7.84
C LEU A 10 -10.27 -10.09 7.44
N VAL A 11 -9.77 -10.10 6.21
CA VAL A 11 -8.96 -11.18 5.66
C VAL A 11 -7.72 -10.63 4.97
N ALA A 12 -6.75 -11.50 4.71
CA ALA A 12 -5.59 -11.23 3.89
C ALA A 12 -5.47 -12.24 2.76
N VAL A 13 -4.85 -11.83 1.64
CA VAL A 13 -4.37 -12.73 0.60
C VAL A 13 -2.89 -12.46 0.33
N ALA A 14 -2.10 -13.51 0.16
CA ALA A 14 -0.70 -13.38 -0.22
C ALA A 14 -0.59 -13.02 -1.71
N ILE A 15 0.17 -11.96 -2.02
CA ILE A 15 0.48 -11.57 -3.40
C ILE A 15 1.98 -11.33 -3.58
N LYS A 16 2.49 -11.70 -4.76
CA LYS A 16 3.88 -11.43 -5.14
C LYS A 16 4.03 -10.00 -5.63
N VAL A 17 5.08 -9.32 -5.23
CA VAL A 17 5.42 -7.95 -5.64
C VAL A 17 6.94 -7.91 -5.85
N GLY A 18 7.37 -7.89 -7.12
CA GLY A 18 8.76 -8.19 -7.43
C GLY A 18 9.17 -9.58 -6.92
N ALA A 19 10.27 -9.63 -6.16
CA ALA A 19 10.74 -10.83 -5.47
C ALA A 19 10.13 -11.03 -4.06
N SER A 20 9.40 -10.04 -3.55
CA SER A 20 8.78 -10.07 -2.22
C SER A 20 7.35 -10.63 -2.28
N THR A 21 6.85 -11.13 -1.14
CA THR A 21 5.43 -11.42 -0.92
C THR A 21 4.89 -10.48 0.14
N ILE A 22 3.70 -9.92 -0.08
CA ILE A 22 2.97 -9.15 0.93
C ILE A 22 1.63 -9.82 1.25
N ASN A 23 1.11 -9.55 2.45
CA ASN A 23 -0.22 -9.95 2.86
C ASN A 23 -1.19 -8.79 2.65
N TYR A 24 -1.92 -8.80 1.52
CA TYR A 24 -2.87 -7.75 1.19
C TYR A 24 -4.17 -7.92 1.99
N GLY A 25 -4.38 -7.04 2.97
CA GLY A 25 -5.52 -6.97 3.86
C GLY A 25 -6.71 -6.23 3.25
N PHE A 26 -7.91 -6.79 3.42
CA PHE A 26 -9.16 -6.18 3.01
C PHE A 26 -10.35 -6.78 3.75
N LYS A 27 -11.50 -6.08 3.71
CA LYS A 27 -12.76 -6.58 4.25
C LYS A 27 -13.53 -7.34 3.16
N THR A 28 -13.84 -8.61 3.38
CA THR A 28 -14.54 -9.48 2.42
C THR A 28 -15.97 -9.79 2.85
N GLY A 29 -16.90 -9.84 1.90
CA GLY A 29 -18.25 -10.38 2.09
C GLY A 29 -18.43 -11.78 1.50
N LEU A 30 -17.32 -12.42 1.09
CA LEU A 30 -17.32 -13.76 0.51
C LEU A 30 -17.73 -14.79 1.58
N PRO A 31 -18.65 -15.73 1.27
CA PRO A 31 -19.01 -16.81 2.18
C PRO A 31 -17.78 -17.56 2.70
N THR A 32 -17.78 -17.95 3.96
CA THR A 32 -16.62 -18.60 4.61
C THR A 32 -16.17 -19.85 3.86
N GLY A 33 -17.10 -20.66 3.32
CA GLY A 33 -16.79 -21.85 2.54
C GLY A 33 -16.00 -21.59 1.24
N ASP A 34 -16.11 -20.39 0.67
CA ASP A 34 -15.38 -20.02 -0.56
C ASP A 34 -13.99 -19.42 -0.26
N ARG A 35 -13.70 -19.02 0.98
CA ARG A 35 -12.48 -18.26 1.33
C ARG A 35 -11.19 -19.05 1.08
N ALA A 36 -11.19 -20.34 1.42
CA ALA A 36 -10.04 -21.21 1.20
C ALA A 36 -9.70 -21.33 -0.30
N ALA A 37 -10.71 -21.40 -1.17
CA ALA A 37 -10.54 -21.44 -2.62
C ALA A 37 -9.91 -20.15 -3.18
N PHE A 38 -10.11 -19.02 -2.50
CA PHE A 38 -9.50 -17.73 -2.84
C PHE A 38 -8.12 -17.51 -2.18
N GLY A 39 -7.68 -18.41 -1.30
CA GLY A 39 -6.46 -18.21 -0.51
C GLY A 39 -6.59 -17.08 0.50
N GLN A 40 -7.81 -16.80 0.98
CA GLN A 40 -8.08 -15.81 2.02
C GLN A 40 -7.83 -16.41 3.40
N THR A 41 -7.01 -15.73 4.19
CA THR A 41 -6.76 -16.07 5.59
C THR A 41 -7.42 -15.02 6.48
N ALA A 42 -8.17 -15.45 7.50
CA ALA A 42 -8.77 -14.53 8.46
C ALA A 42 -7.68 -13.84 9.29
N VAL A 43 -7.85 -12.54 9.57
CA VAL A 43 -6.95 -11.76 10.41
C VAL A 43 -7.70 -11.46 11.71
N THR A 44 -7.35 -12.18 12.78
CA THR A 44 -8.11 -12.16 14.04
C THR A 44 -7.39 -11.42 15.16
N THR A 45 -6.23 -11.92 15.60
CA THR A 45 -5.53 -11.42 16.80
C THR A 45 -4.14 -10.87 16.51
N SER A 46 -3.49 -11.32 15.44
CA SER A 46 -2.18 -10.81 15.00
C SER A 46 -2.19 -10.49 13.50
N LEU A 47 -1.44 -9.45 13.14
CA LEU A 47 -1.23 -9.11 11.73
C LEU A 47 -0.16 -10.02 11.13
N PRO A 48 -0.39 -10.59 9.93
CA PRO A 48 0.66 -11.30 9.20
C PRO A 48 1.88 -10.41 8.93
N ALA A 49 3.05 -11.02 8.75
CA ALA A 49 4.24 -10.29 8.31
C ALA A 49 3.98 -9.56 6.98
N LYS A 50 4.54 -8.36 6.82
CA LYS A 50 4.32 -7.50 5.64
C LYS A 50 2.82 -7.33 5.29
N PHE A 51 1.97 -7.20 6.31
CA PHE A 51 0.54 -6.93 6.13
C PHE A 51 0.33 -5.51 5.62
N VAL A 52 -0.45 -5.38 4.54
CA VAL A 52 -0.77 -4.12 3.89
C VAL A 52 -2.27 -4.01 3.70
N PHE A 53 -2.92 -3.07 4.37
CA PHE A 53 -4.35 -2.81 4.23
C PHE A 53 -4.61 -1.67 3.24
N GLY A 54 -5.51 -1.91 2.29
CA GLY A 54 -6.07 -0.85 1.45
C GLY A 54 -5.12 -0.25 0.40
N ALA A 55 -4.01 -0.93 0.04
CA ALA A 55 -3.11 -0.40 -0.99
C ALA A 55 -3.81 -0.22 -2.35
N ASN A 56 -3.49 0.88 -3.02
CA ASN A 56 -3.95 1.16 -4.38
C ASN A 56 -3.18 0.35 -5.43
N ALA A 57 -1.89 0.13 -5.18
CA ALA A 57 -1.03 -0.78 -5.92
C ALA A 57 0.08 -1.28 -4.99
N PRO A 58 0.49 -2.55 -5.06
CA PRO A 58 -0.13 -3.62 -5.83
C PRO A 58 -1.51 -3.98 -5.25
N LYS A 59 -2.44 -4.31 -6.13
CA LYS A 59 -3.80 -4.72 -5.78
C LYS A 59 -4.09 -6.09 -6.38
N PRO A 60 -4.46 -7.10 -5.57
CA PRO A 60 -4.63 -8.46 -6.06
C PRO A 60 -5.61 -8.58 -7.21
N ALA A 61 -5.48 -9.67 -7.97
CA ALA A 61 -6.51 -10.05 -8.92
C ALA A 61 -7.83 -10.33 -8.18
N ARG A 62 -8.94 -9.98 -8.82
CA ARG A 62 -10.29 -10.21 -8.30
C ARG A 62 -10.90 -11.38 -9.06
N ALA A 63 -11.45 -12.35 -8.35
CA ALA A 63 -12.22 -13.44 -8.94
C ALA A 63 -13.71 -13.24 -8.65
N SER A 64 -14.53 -13.76 -9.55
CA SER A 64 -15.95 -13.51 -9.51
C SER A 64 -16.82 -14.53 -10.26
N LYS A 65 -18.01 -14.82 -9.74
CA LYS A 65 -18.92 -15.82 -10.31
C LYS A 65 -20.37 -15.43 -10.04
N ARG A 66 -21.22 -15.56 -11.06
CA ARG A 66 -22.67 -15.36 -10.94
C ARG A 66 -23.26 -16.56 -10.19
N THR A 67 -24.14 -16.29 -9.24
CA THR A 67 -24.91 -17.29 -8.51
C THR A 67 -26.39 -17.13 -8.87
N ALA A 68 -27.24 -18.10 -8.50
CA ALA A 68 -28.68 -17.99 -8.70
C ALA A 68 -29.28 -16.73 -8.03
N THR A 69 -28.71 -16.31 -6.90
CA THR A 69 -29.17 -15.19 -6.08
C THR A 69 -28.36 -13.90 -6.25
N GLY A 70 -27.39 -13.87 -7.16
CA GLY A 70 -26.58 -12.68 -7.41
C GLY A 70 -25.17 -12.96 -7.90
N TYR A 71 -24.17 -12.42 -7.20
CA TYR A 71 -22.77 -12.48 -7.62
C TYR A 71 -21.85 -12.54 -6.41
N ASN A 72 -20.96 -13.53 -6.39
CA ASN A 72 -19.88 -13.61 -5.42
C ASN A 72 -18.61 -13.06 -6.07
N SER A 73 -17.87 -12.23 -5.34
CA SER A 73 -16.60 -11.73 -5.82
C SER A 73 -15.71 -11.23 -4.69
N SER A 74 -14.42 -11.51 -4.81
CA SER A 74 -13.40 -11.11 -3.85
C SER A 74 -12.01 -11.08 -4.47
N TYR A 75 -11.02 -10.56 -3.75
CA TYR A 75 -9.61 -10.70 -4.11
C TYR A 75 -9.13 -12.13 -3.81
N ALA A 76 -8.25 -12.63 -4.67
CA ALA A 76 -7.67 -13.95 -4.56
C ALA A 76 -6.14 -13.86 -4.54
N ALA A 77 -5.51 -14.84 -3.90
CA ALA A 77 -4.06 -15.02 -3.93
C ALA A 77 -3.60 -15.42 -5.35
N ASP A 78 -2.36 -15.06 -5.70
CA ASP A 78 -1.81 -15.24 -7.05
C ASP A 78 -1.79 -16.73 -7.46
N ASP A 79 -1.55 -17.65 -6.53
CA ASP A 79 -1.51 -19.10 -6.74
C ASP A 79 -2.89 -19.74 -6.94
N LYS A 80 -3.98 -19.07 -6.56
CA LYS A 80 -5.36 -19.58 -6.68
C LYS A 80 -6.05 -19.19 -7.98
N LEU A 81 -5.46 -18.30 -8.78
CA LEU A 81 -6.14 -17.78 -9.98
C LEU A 81 -6.42 -18.87 -11.02
N THR A 82 -5.51 -19.84 -11.18
CA THR A 82 -5.69 -20.94 -12.14
C THR A 82 -6.83 -21.86 -11.70
N SER A 83 -6.85 -22.30 -10.44
CA SER A 83 -7.90 -23.17 -9.92
C SER A 83 -9.27 -22.49 -9.94
N LEU A 84 -9.34 -21.18 -9.64
CA LEU A 84 -10.57 -20.41 -9.73
C LEU A 84 -11.10 -20.33 -11.17
N ARG A 85 -10.24 -20.15 -12.18
CA ARG A 85 -10.67 -20.18 -13.59
C ARG A 85 -11.24 -21.55 -13.96
N THR A 86 -10.57 -22.64 -13.57
CA THR A 86 -11.05 -24.01 -13.80
C THR A 86 -12.41 -24.26 -13.12
N ALA A 87 -12.63 -23.70 -11.93
CA ALA A 87 -13.91 -23.74 -11.22
C ALA A 87 -14.99 -22.78 -11.78
N GLY A 88 -14.74 -22.14 -12.94
CA GLY A 88 -15.68 -21.27 -13.63
C GLY A 88 -15.79 -19.85 -13.08
N TRP A 89 -14.78 -19.37 -12.33
CA TRP A 89 -14.71 -17.98 -11.90
C TRP A 89 -14.06 -17.11 -12.98
N ARG A 90 -14.64 -15.94 -13.24
CA ARG A 90 -14.01 -14.88 -14.04
C ARG A 90 -13.00 -14.12 -13.17
N THR A 91 -11.75 -14.09 -13.60
CA THR A 91 -10.65 -13.41 -12.90
C THR A 91 -10.20 -12.14 -13.61
N THR A 92 -9.83 -11.10 -12.88
CA THR A 92 -9.09 -9.94 -13.40
C THR A 92 -7.58 -10.16 -13.29
N ARG A 93 -6.79 -9.24 -13.86
CA ARG A 93 -5.35 -9.17 -13.60
C ARG A 93 -5.08 -8.42 -12.30
N LYS A 94 -3.94 -8.72 -11.67
CA LYS A 94 -3.37 -7.92 -10.58
C LYS A 94 -3.05 -6.52 -11.11
N LYS A 95 -3.34 -5.48 -10.32
CA LYS A 95 -2.96 -4.10 -10.64
C LYS A 95 -1.62 -3.80 -9.98
N THR A 96 -0.64 -3.41 -10.77
CA THR A 96 0.65 -2.87 -10.30
C THR A 96 0.77 -1.41 -10.73
N ARG A 97 1.75 -0.71 -10.17
CA ARG A 97 2.10 0.65 -10.58
C ARG A 97 3.59 0.68 -10.91
N GLY A 98 3.93 1.28 -12.05
CA GLY A 98 5.31 1.49 -12.46
C GLY A 98 5.95 2.68 -11.74
N ILE A 99 7.27 2.72 -11.79
CA ILE A 99 8.08 3.82 -11.26
C ILE A 99 8.03 4.98 -12.25
N THR A 100 7.87 6.19 -11.73
CA THR A 100 8.05 7.43 -12.50
C THR A 100 9.44 7.97 -12.20
N SER A 101 10.31 8.08 -13.20
CA SER A 101 11.72 8.44 -13.03
C SER A 101 12.15 9.72 -13.76
N GLY A 102 11.22 10.63 -14.08
CA GLY A 102 11.57 11.90 -14.74
C GLY A 102 10.39 12.84 -14.99
N GLY A 103 10.68 14.04 -15.47
CA GLY A 103 9.70 15.09 -15.76
C GLY A 103 9.28 15.87 -14.52
N LEU A 104 7.98 16.04 -14.32
CA LEU A 104 7.40 16.84 -13.24
C LEU A 104 7.26 16.08 -11.92
N SER A 105 7.56 14.78 -11.89
CA SER A 105 7.49 13.99 -10.66
C SER A 105 8.42 12.79 -10.69
N ARG A 106 8.83 12.34 -9.51
CA ARG A 106 9.60 11.11 -9.31
C ARG A 106 8.96 10.23 -8.25
N THR A 107 9.06 8.91 -8.42
CA THR A 107 8.66 7.97 -7.38
C THR A 107 9.74 7.90 -6.31
N VAL A 108 9.32 8.08 -5.07
CA VAL A 108 10.15 7.95 -3.89
C VAL A 108 9.49 6.99 -2.90
N TYR A 109 10.26 6.50 -1.93
CA TYR A 109 9.74 5.61 -0.90
C TYR A 109 10.48 5.74 0.43
N VAL A 110 9.86 5.22 1.49
CA VAL A 110 10.50 4.91 2.78
C VAL A 110 10.23 3.45 3.12
N THR A 111 11.11 2.83 3.92
CA THR A 111 10.95 1.44 4.32
C THR A 111 10.41 1.38 5.75
N ILE A 112 9.24 0.76 5.96
CA ILE A 112 8.66 0.57 7.29
C ILE A 112 8.30 -0.90 7.50
N GLY A 113 8.85 -1.53 8.54
CA GLY A 113 8.60 -2.95 8.82
C GLY A 113 8.86 -3.89 7.64
N GLY A 114 9.88 -3.59 6.83
CA GLY A 114 10.22 -4.34 5.61
C GLY A 114 9.27 -4.13 4.42
N ILE A 115 8.42 -3.09 4.46
CA ILE A 115 7.55 -2.66 3.36
C ILE A 115 8.06 -1.33 2.79
N ASN A 116 8.26 -1.27 1.47
CA ASN A 116 8.64 -0.04 0.77
C ASN A 116 7.38 0.78 0.43
N TYR A 117 7.01 1.73 1.30
CA TYR A 117 5.87 2.62 1.12
C TYR A 117 6.24 3.73 0.14
N ALA A 118 5.58 3.77 -1.02
CA ALA A 118 5.94 4.63 -2.13
C ALA A 118 4.86 5.66 -2.49
N TRP A 119 5.30 6.80 -2.99
CA TRP A 119 4.46 7.85 -3.55
C TRP A 119 5.20 8.60 -4.66
N ASN A 120 4.47 9.41 -5.42
CA ASN A 120 5.08 10.30 -6.39
C ASN A 120 5.26 11.66 -5.74
N LEU A 121 6.47 12.17 -5.81
CA LEU A 121 6.85 13.49 -5.35
C LEU A 121 7.01 14.40 -6.57
N PRO A 122 6.42 15.62 -6.57
CA PRO A 122 6.66 16.57 -7.63
C PRO A 122 8.13 17.01 -7.62
N SER A 123 8.72 17.15 -8.80
CA SER A 123 10.05 17.73 -8.98
C SER A 123 9.93 19.25 -8.91
N ALA A 124 9.76 19.79 -7.69
CA ALA A 124 9.57 21.21 -7.45
C ALA A 124 10.92 21.91 -7.16
N ALA A 125 11.07 23.16 -7.61
CA ALA A 125 12.23 23.98 -7.30
C ALA A 125 12.38 24.28 -5.79
N SER A 126 11.29 24.16 -5.02
CA SER A 126 11.24 24.37 -3.57
C SER A 126 11.43 23.09 -2.75
N GLU A 127 11.81 21.97 -3.37
CA GLU A 127 12.19 20.76 -2.63
C GLU A 127 13.48 21.05 -1.80
N PRO A 128 13.53 20.62 -0.52
CA PRO A 128 14.78 20.68 0.24
C PRO A 128 15.92 19.98 -0.50
N THR A 129 17.13 20.56 -0.45
CA THR A 129 18.32 20.06 -1.18
C THR A 129 18.60 18.57 -0.92
N SER A 130 18.20 18.06 0.24
CA SER A 130 18.27 16.63 0.55
C SER A 130 17.08 16.18 1.40
N LEU A 131 16.55 15.00 1.07
CA LEU A 131 15.58 14.26 1.89
C LEU A 131 16.21 13.10 2.68
N THR A 132 17.54 13.02 2.74
CA THR A 132 18.23 11.94 3.47
C THR A 132 17.95 11.97 4.98
N GLN A 133 17.78 13.17 5.54
CA GLN A 133 17.43 13.40 6.96
C GLN A 133 16.05 12.84 7.33
N VAL A 134 15.18 12.64 6.34
CA VAL A 134 13.85 12.05 6.51
C VAL A 134 13.77 10.61 6.00
N GLY A 135 14.91 10.03 5.58
CA GLY A 135 15.00 8.64 5.13
C GLY A 135 14.33 8.35 3.78
N VAL A 136 13.95 9.37 3.03
CA VAL A 136 13.30 9.19 1.72
C VAL A 136 14.32 8.76 0.68
N LYS A 137 14.00 7.71 -0.06
CA LYS A 137 14.83 7.12 -1.12
C LYS A 137 14.18 7.33 -2.48
N ASN A 138 14.99 7.60 -3.50
CA ASN A 138 14.53 7.60 -4.89
C ASN A 138 14.32 6.16 -5.36
N ALA A 139 13.18 5.89 -5.98
CA ALA A 139 12.94 4.60 -6.62
C ALA A 139 13.71 4.49 -7.94
N THR A 140 14.25 3.31 -8.19
CA THR A 140 15.04 2.91 -9.35
C THR A 140 14.40 1.69 -10.01
N ALA A 141 14.79 1.34 -11.24
CA ALA A 141 14.20 0.22 -11.98
C ALA A 141 14.27 -1.14 -11.25
N THR A 142 15.15 -1.28 -10.24
CA THR A 142 15.29 -2.49 -9.42
C THR A 142 14.33 -2.54 -8.23
N ASP A 143 13.68 -1.44 -7.86
CA ASP A 143 12.74 -1.38 -6.74
C ASP A 143 11.36 -1.92 -7.17
N LEU A 144 11.24 -3.24 -7.24
CA LEU A 144 10.05 -3.92 -7.77
C LEU A 144 8.94 -4.16 -6.73
N ASP A 145 9.17 -3.86 -5.45
CA ASP A 145 8.29 -4.18 -4.33
C ASP A 145 7.65 -2.95 -3.65
N LEU A 146 7.36 -1.92 -4.45
CA LEU A 146 6.78 -0.65 -3.98
C LEU A 146 5.27 -0.73 -3.71
N ILE A 147 4.86 -0.22 -2.56
CA ILE A 147 3.47 -0.18 -2.10
C ILE A 147 2.94 1.25 -2.11
N PHE A 148 1.94 1.51 -2.94
CA PHE A 148 1.35 2.84 -3.14
C PHE A 148 0.00 2.98 -2.45
N GLY A 149 -0.11 4.05 -1.66
CA GLY A 149 -1.39 4.48 -1.09
C GLY A 149 -2.01 3.46 -0.15
N ALA A 150 -1.20 2.72 0.61
CA ALA A 150 -1.72 1.89 1.69
C ALA A 150 -2.29 2.76 2.82
N GLU A 151 -3.36 2.26 3.44
CA GLU A 151 -3.94 2.83 4.66
C GLU A 151 -3.18 2.35 5.89
N PHE A 152 -2.64 1.12 5.83
CA PHE A 152 -1.78 0.53 6.84
C PHE A 152 -0.74 -0.40 6.17
N PRO A 153 0.53 -0.42 6.62
CA PRO A 153 1.12 0.56 7.50
C PRO A 153 1.27 1.90 6.78
N LYS A 154 1.14 3.00 7.51
CA LYS A 154 1.31 4.36 6.96
C LYS A 154 2.42 5.08 7.70
N PRO A 155 3.48 5.55 7.01
CA PRO A 155 4.55 6.29 7.66
C PRO A 155 4.04 7.62 8.25
N PRO A 156 4.73 8.18 9.25
CA PRO A 156 4.45 9.52 9.74
C PRO A 156 4.68 10.54 8.63
N ARG A 157 3.97 11.67 8.71
CA ARG A 157 4.13 12.79 7.78
C ARG A 157 4.71 13.97 8.53
N TYR A 158 5.74 14.57 7.96
CA TYR A 158 6.40 15.76 8.49
C TYR A 158 6.37 16.89 7.46
N SER A 159 6.58 18.11 7.93
CA SER A 159 6.69 19.31 7.13
C SER A 159 7.85 20.19 7.53
N ILE A 160 8.38 20.96 6.58
CA ILE A 160 9.38 22.00 6.81
C ILE A 160 8.99 23.25 6.01
N ALA A 161 9.31 24.42 6.54
CA ALA A 161 9.17 25.67 5.77
C ALA A 161 10.24 25.69 4.67
N VAL A 162 9.84 26.09 3.46
CA VAL A 162 10.74 26.24 2.29
C VAL A 162 10.61 27.64 1.73
N GLY A 163 11.74 28.26 1.36
CA GLY A 163 11.78 29.66 0.92
C GLY A 163 11.66 30.69 2.05
N THR A 164 11.84 31.97 1.71
CA THR A 164 11.61 33.13 2.58
C THR A 164 10.78 34.18 1.85
N GLY A 165 10.01 34.99 2.59
CA GLY A 165 9.17 36.06 2.01
C GLY A 165 7.96 35.55 1.20
N GLU A 166 7.57 36.24 0.15
CA GLU A 166 6.40 35.90 -0.70
C GLU A 166 6.57 34.58 -1.49
N ALA A 167 7.79 34.04 -1.55
CA ALA A 167 8.09 32.71 -2.09
C ALA A 167 8.08 31.60 -1.03
N GLY A 168 7.75 31.95 0.23
CA GLY A 168 7.66 31.02 1.35
C GLY A 168 6.51 30.02 1.19
N GLY A 169 6.76 28.76 1.54
CA GLY A 169 5.77 27.70 1.51
C GLY A 169 6.08 26.59 2.51
N THR A 170 5.22 25.58 2.53
CA THR A 170 5.40 24.40 3.37
C THR A 170 5.63 23.19 2.49
N TYR A 171 6.78 22.55 2.64
CA TYR A 171 7.04 21.26 2.04
C TYR A 171 6.61 20.16 3.02
N SER A 172 5.96 19.09 2.54
CA SER A 172 5.50 18.00 3.41
C SER A 172 5.67 16.65 2.74
N THR A 173 6.23 15.69 3.46
CA THR A 173 6.48 14.34 2.96
C THR A 173 6.28 13.28 4.03
N TYR A 174 6.16 12.01 3.61
CA TYR A 174 6.31 10.88 4.51
C TYR A 174 7.78 10.68 4.85
N ILE A 175 8.06 10.21 6.07
CA ILE A 175 9.42 9.99 6.55
C ILE A 175 9.59 8.57 7.08
N ASP A 176 10.83 8.09 7.06
CA ASP A 176 11.20 6.86 7.76
C ASP A 176 11.08 7.11 9.28
N PRO A 177 10.31 6.31 10.03
CA PRO A 177 10.14 6.52 11.46
C PRO A 177 11.44 6.40 12.26
N SER A 178 12.43 5.66 11.77
CA SER A 178 13.76 5.62 12.41
C SER A 178 14.51 6.95 12.31
N LYS A 179 14.04 7.87 11.45
CA LYS A 179 14.61 9.19 11.18
C LYS A 179 13.86 10.33 11.87
N GLU A 180 12.88 10.06 12.74
CA GLU A 180 12.11 11.12 13.40
C GLU A 180 12.98 12.12 14.17
N THR A 181 14.01 11.66 14.90
CA THR A 181 14.93 12.53 15.65
C THR A 181 15.79 13.39 14.71
N GLU A 182 16.38 12.78 13.68
CA GLU A 182 17.20 13.49 12.69
C GLU A 182 16.38 14.55 11.94
N ALA A 183 15.14 14.20 11.56
CA ALA A 183 14.21 15.12 10.92
C ALA A 183 13.89 16.32 11.84
N ALA A 184 13.61 16.07 13.12
CA ALA A 184 13.33 17.14 14.08
C ALA A 184 14.53 18.09 14.27
N THR A 185 15.75 17.56 14.39
CA THR A 185 16.98 18.37 14.46
C THR A 185 17.19 19.21 13.19
N ALA A 186 16.77 18.70 12.04
CA ALA A 186 16.80 19.42 10.78
C ALA A 186 15.64 20.42 10.58
N GLY A 187 14.82 20.67 11.62
CA GLY A 187 13.73 21.64 11.58
C GLY A 187 12.41 21.11 11.01
N TRP A 188 12.30 19.80 10.77
CA TRP A 188 11.03 19.21 10.37
C TRP A 188 10.07 19.07 11.55
N SER A 189 8.81 19.41 11.30
CA SER A 189 7.72 19.31 12.27
C SER A 189 6.76 18.18 11.91
N LYS A 190 6.32 17.41 12.91
CA LYS A 190 5.38 16.30 12.73
C LYS A 190 3.98 16.85 12.40
N VAL A 191 3.44 16.44 11.25
CA VAL A 191 2.09 16.82 10.79
C VAL A 191 1.07 15.72 11.10
N LYS A 192 1.46 14.46 10.89
CA LYS A 192 0.61 13.31 11.15
C LYS A 192 1.44 12.17 11.76
N PRO A 193 0.98 11.55 12.86
CA PRO A 193 1.67 10.40 13.42
C PRO A 193 1.62 9.21 12.47
N ALA A 194 2.55 8.30 12.69
CA ALA A 194 2.57 6.97 12.12
C ALA A 194 1.24 6.22 12.35
N GLN A 195 0.84 5.40 11.38
CA GLN A 195 -0.22 4.40 11.54
C GLN A 195 0.36 3.02 11.22
N TYR A 196 1.18 2.49 12.13
CA TYR A 196 1.73 1.14 12.08
C TYR A 196 1.99 0.63 13.51
N TYR A 197 2.08 -0.68 13.71
CA TYR A 197 2.49 -1.24 15.00
C TYR A 197 4.02 -1.24 15.08
N PRO A 198 4.63 -0.76 16.17
CA PRO A 198 6.05 -1.02 16.40
C PRO A 198 6.25 -2.54 16.38
N LEU A 199 7.13 -3.00 15.49
CA LEU A 199 7.56 -4.41 15.46
C LEU A 199 8.55 -4.67 16.59
#